data_AF-A0A399F9V1-F1
#
_entry.id   AF-A0A399F9V1-F1
#
_cell.length_a   1.000
_cell.length_b   1.000
_cell.length_c   1.000
_cell.angle_alpha   90.00
_cell.angle_beta   90.00
_cell.angle_gamma   90.00
#
_symmetry.space_group_name_H-M   'P 1'
#
loop_
_entity.id
_entity.type
_entity.pdbx_description
1 polymer ?
#
loop_
_entity_poly.entity_id
_entity_poly.type
_entity_poly.pdbx_seq_one_letter_code
_entity_poly.pdbx_strand_id
1 'polypeptide(L)'
;MQRLLDQAAILIRDSRDLPPEQATRGFQEAIALLEAVAPGKERDGMMALAYLRLAQVQRKIGQKREAERAYLLGYSYARTSREERVRRLAEKLGEEF
;
A
#
# COMPACT_ATOMS: atom_id res chain seq x y z
N MET A 1 -19.51 3.82 1.34
CA MET A 1 -18.39 2.89 1.09
C MET A 1 -17.58 3.30 -0.14
N GLN A 2 -18.20 3.48 -1.32
CA GLN A 2 -17.50 3.95 -2.53
C GLN A 2 -16.68 5.22 -2.33
N ARG A 3 -17.25 6.24 -1.66
CA ARG A 3 -16.54 7.49 -1.33
C ARG A 3 -15.21 7.28 -0.58
N LEU A 4 -15.11 6.26 0.27
CA LEU A 4 -13.87 5.96 1.01
C LEU A 4 -12.82 5.32 0.11
N LEU A 5 -13.24 4.43 -0.80
CA LEU A 5 -12.36 3.87 -1.83
C LEU A 5 -11.83 4.98 -2.75
N ASP A 6 -12.69 5.90 -3.19
CA ASP A 6 -12.28 7.01 -4.05
C ASP A 6 -11.27 7.94 -3.33
N GLN A 7 -11.50 8.23 -2.05
CA GLN A 7 -10.57 9.02 -1.23
C GLN A 7 -9.23 8.31 -1.03
N ALA A 8 -9.25 7.01 -0.72
CA ALA A 8 -8.03 6.21 -0.62
C ALA A 8 -7.26 6.18 -1.95
N ALA A 9 -7.95 6.09 -3.09
CA ALA A 9 -7.33 6.11 -4.40
C ALA A 9 -6.58 7.42 -4.66
N ILE A 10 -7.21 8.54 -4.30
CA ILE A 10 -6.61 9.88 -4.40
C ILE A 10 -5.36 9.96 -3.53
N LEU A 11 -5.45 9.57 -2.26
CA LEU A 11 -4.31 9.60 -1.34
C LEU A 11 -3.15 8.73 -1.83
N ILE A 12 -3.42 7.50 -2.29
CA ILE A 12 -2.39 6.60 -2.83
C ILE A 12 -1.71 7.22 -4.06
N ARG A 13 -2.48 7.85 -4.94
CA ARG A 13 -1.94 8.49 -6.14
C ARG A 13 -1.07 9.68 -5.76
N ASP A 14 -1.60 10.62 -4.98
CA ASP A 14 -0.97 11.90 -4.69
C ASP A 14 0.29 11.71 -3.81
N SER A 15 0.27 10.73 -2.90
CA SER A 15 1.41 10.40 -2.03
C SER A 15 2.67 9.95 -2.78
N ARG A 16 2.55 9.52 -4.05
CA ARG A 16 3.71 9.04 -4.84
C ARG A 16 4.73 10.14 -5.13
N ASP A 17 4.26 11.37 -5.23
CA ASP A 17 5.07 12.52 -5.64
C ASP A 17 5.46 13.41 -4.44
N LEU A 18 5.05 13.02 -3.23
CA LEU A 18 5.37 13.72 -2.00
C LEU A 18 6.75 13.33 -1.45
N PRO A 19 7.36 14.20 -0.61
CA PRO A 19 8.53 13.85 0.18
C PRO A 19 8.26 12.61 1.06
N PRO A 20 9.28 11.78 1.36
CA PRO A 20 9.09 10.48 2.01
C PRO A 20 8.24 10.51 3.30
N GLU A 21 8.43 11.52 4.15
CA GLU A 21 7.70 11.65 5.41
C GLU A 21 6.21 11.95 5.18
N GLN A 22 5.90 12.77 4.18
CA GLN A 22 4.53 13.11 3.80
C GLN A 22 3.87 11.95 3.05
N ALA A 23 4.60 11.30 2.15
CA ALA A 23 4.16 10.10 1.44
C ALA A 23 3.81 8.97 2.43
N THR A 24 4.65 8.78 3.46
CA THR A 24 4.41 7.79 4.54
C THR A 24 3.05 8.04 5.20
N ARG A 25 2.77 9.31 5.60
CA ARG A 25 1.49 9.67 6.22
C ARG A 25 0.32 9.45 5.27
N GLY A 26 0.43 9.88 4.02
CA GLY A 26 -0.64 9.73 3.03
C GLY A 26 -0.97 8.26 2.73
N PHE A 27 0.04 7.36 2.68
CA PHE A 27 -0.22 5.93 2.55
C PHE A 27 -0.87 5.33 3.81
N GLN A 28 -0.46 5.76 5.02
CA GLN A 28 -1.09 5.33 6.27
C GLN A 28 -2.55 5.77 6.37
N GLU A 29 -2.85 7.01 5.97
CA GLU A 29 -4.23 7.53 5.90
C GLU A 29 -5.08 6.75 4.89
N ALA A 30 -4.53 6.46 3.70
CA ALA A 30 -5.23 5.63 2.72
C ALA A 30 -5.54 4.23 3.28
N ILE A 31 -4.59 3.59 3.97
CA ILE A 31 -4.80 2.29 4.62
C ILE A 31 -5.92 2.38 5.65
N ALA A 32 -5.93 3.40 6.51
CA ALA A 32 -6.98 3.59 7.51
C ALA A 32 -8.38 3.73 6.88
N LEU A 33 -8.50 4.44 5.75
CA LEU A 33 -9.75 4.53 5.00
C LEU A 33 -10.18 3.17 4.43
N LEU A 34 -9.24 2.38 3.92
CA LEU A 34 -9.50 1.05 3.37
C LEU A 34 -9.84 0.01 4.44
N GLU A 35 -9.36 0.18 5.67
CA GLU A 35 -9.74 -0.64 6.83
C GLU A 35 -11.19 -0.42 7.26
N ALA A 36 -11.74 0.78 7.02
CA ALA A 36 -13.15 1.09 7.25
C ALA A 36 -14.09 0.57 6.13
N VAL A 37 -13.54 0.01 5.05
CA VAL A 37 -14.30 -0.57 3.94
C VAL A 37 -14.40 -2.08 4.11
N ALA A 38 -15.60 -2.64 3.86
CA ALA A 38 -15.81 -4.08 3.92
C ALA A 38 -14.85 -4.82 2.96
N PRO A 39 -14.34 -6.02 3.32
CA PRO A 39 -13.45 -6.78 2.46
C PRO A 39 -14.03 -7.02 1.07
N GLY A 40 -13.19 -6.88 0.05
CA GLY A 40 -13.57 -7.00 -1.34
C GLY A 40 -12.36 -6.82 -2.25
N LYS A 41 -12.43 -7.35 -3.47
CA LYS A 41 -11.27 -7.42 -4.38
C LYS A 41 -10.63 -6.05 -4.65
N GLU A 42 -11.44 -5.04 -4.91
CA GLU A 42 -10.98 -3.66 -5.14
C GLU A 42 -10.26 -3.11 -3.90
N ARG A 43 -10.91 -3.17 -2.74
CA ARG A 43 -10.34 -2.76 -1.45
C ARG A 43 -9.02 -3.48 -1.17
N ASP A 44 -8.96 -4.78 -1.39
CA ASP A 44 -7.78 -5.60 -1.10
C ASP A 44 -6.64 -5.32 -2.08
N GLY A 45 -6.95 -5.06 -3.36
CA GLY A 45 -5.97 -4.61 -4.34
C GLY A 45 -5.36 -3.25 -3.98
N MET A 46 -6.19 -2.33 -3.48
CA MET A 46 -5.73 -1.02 -2.99
C MET A 46 -4.92 -1.14 -1.70
N MET A 47 -5.31 -2.02 -0.78
CA MET A 47 -4.54 -2.33 0.44
C MET A 47 -3.16 -2.86 0.10
N ALA A 48 -3.10 -3.82 -0.82
CA ALA A 48 -1.83 -4.35 -1.32
C ALA A 48 -0.95 -3.24 -1.90
N LEU A 49 -1.51 -2.39 -2.77
CA LEU A 49 -0.76 -1.29 -3.37
C LEU A 49 -0.26 -0.29 -2.32
N ALA A 50 -1.11 0.13 -1.38
CA ALA A 50 -0.75 1.10 -0.35
C ALA A 50 0.37 0.58 0.56
N TYR A 51 0.25 -0.67 1.03
CA TYR A 51 1.28 -1.29 1.87
C TYR A 51 2.62 -1.48 1.14
N LEU A 52 2.61 -1.93 -0.11
CA LEU A 52 3.84 -2.09 -0.89
C LEU A 52 4.53 -0.74 -1.14
N ARG A 53 3.76 0.32 -1.41
CA ARG A 53 4.32 1.68 -1.56
C ARG A 53 4.85 2.23 -0.23
N LEU A 54 4.14 2.01 0.87
CA LEU A 54 4.59 2.35 2.21
C LEU A 54 5.92 1.66 2.53
N ALA A 55 6.05 0.37 2.22
CA ALA A 55 7.29 -0.38 2.39
C ALA A 55 8.46 0.26 1.63
N GLN A 56 8.27 0.61 0.36
CA GLN A 56 9.31 1.28 -0.43
C GLN A 56 9.75 2.61 0.20
N VAL A 57 8.81 3.43 0.66
CA VAL A 57 9.12 4.74 1.26
C VAL A 57 9.83 4.57 2.60
N GLN A 58 9.33 3.71 3.48
CA GLN A 58 9.95 3.42 4.78
C GLN A 58 11.37 2.89 4.63
N ARG A 59 11.61 2.04 3.62
CA ARG A 59 12.96 1.56 3.30
C ARG A 59 13.90 2.69 2.90
N LYS A 60 13.44 3.62 2.05
CA LYS A 60 14.24 4.78 1.60
C LYS A 60 14.67 5.69 2.75
N ILE A 61 13.84 5.83 3.79
CA ILE A 61 14.15 6.63 4.99
C ILE A 61 14.82 5.81 6.11
N GLY A 62 15.26 4.58 5.82
CA GLY A 62 16.01 3.76 6.77
C GLY A 62 15.18 3.01 7.82
N GLN A 63 13.84 3.08 7.76
CA GLN A 63 12.92 2.37 8.65
C GLN A 63 12.73 0.91 8.21
N LYS A 64 13.83 0.12 8.27
CA LYS A 64 13.89 -1.24 7.70
C LYS A 64 12.84 -2.19 8.27
N ARG A 65 12.61 -2.17 9.59
CA ARG A 65 11.68 -3.08 10.27
C ARG A 65 10.23 -2.78 9.92
N GLU A 66 9.88 -1.50 9.83
CA GLU A 66 8.56 -1.02 9.44
C GLU A 66 8.30 -1.36 7.98
N ALA A 67 9.32 -1.14 7.13
CA ALA A 67 9.25 -1.44 5.72
C ALA A 67 9.02 -2.94 5.45
N GLU A 68 9.72 -3.83 6.17
CA GLU A 68 9.53 -5.28 6.06
C GLU A 68 8.10 -5.70 6.49
N ARG A 69 7.59 -5.15 7.59
CA ARG A 69 6.20 -5.42 8.02
C ARG A 69 5.19 -4.95 6.98
N ALA A 70 5.36 -3.74 6.45
CA ALA A 70 4.49 -3.22 5.41
C ALA A 70 4.56 -4.08 4.14
N TYR A 71 5.76 -4.54 3.76
CA TYR A 71 5.95 -5.44 2.62
C TYR A 71 5.19 -6.76 2.81
N LEU A 72 5.31 -7.42 3.97
CA LEU A 72 4.63 -8.69 4.24
C LEU A 72 3.09 -8.55 4.18
N LEU A 73 2.56 -7.45 4.72
CA LEU A 73 1.13 -7.15 4.63
C LEU A 73 0.69 -6.92 3.17
N GLY A 74 1.45 -6.10 2.44
CA GLY A 74 1.20 -5.83 1.03
C GLY A 74 1.23 -7.08 0.17
N TYR A 75 2.22 -7.96 0.39
CA TYR A 75 2.35 -9.24 -0.30
C TYR A 75 1.16 -10.16 -0.01
N SER A 76 0.72 -10.24 1.24
CA SER A 76 -0.46 -11.04 1.63
C SER A 76 -1.71 -10.60 0.88
N TYR A 77 -1.99 -9.30 0.82
CA TYR A 77 -3.13 -8.76 0.07
C TYR A 77 -2.97 -8.89 -1.45
N ALA A 78 -1.75 -8.76 -1.99
CA ALA A 78 -1.49 -8.94 -3.41
C ALA A 78 -1.79 -10.38 -3.87
N ARG A 79 -1.54 -11.36 -3.00
CA ARG A 79 -1.84 -12.77 -3.25
C ARG A 79 -3.36 -13.04 -3.31
N THR A 80 -4.15 -12.40 -2.44
CA THR A 80 -5.59 -12.67 -2.29
C THR A 80 -6.49 -11.82 -3.18
N SER A 81 -6.10 -10.57 -3.50
CA SER A 81 -6.90 -9.64 -4.33
C SER A 81 -7.09 -10.11 -5.79
N ARG A 82 -6.18 -10.94 -6.30
CA ARG A 82 -6.09 -11.35 -7.72
C ARG A 82 -5.80 -10.19 -8.69
N GLU A 83 -5.32 -9.06 -8.18
CA GLU A 83 -4.89 -7.93 -9.00
C GLU A 83 -3.46 -8.14 -9.53
N GLU A 84 -3.37 -8.57 -10.79
CA GLU A 84 -2.13 -8.99 -11.44
C GLU A 84 -1.02 -7.93 -11.39
N ARG A 85 -1.38 -6.65 -11.58
CA ARG A 85 -0.40 -5.55 -11.54
C ARG A 85 0.22 -5.40 -10.14
N VAL A 86 -0.56 -5.62 -9.09
CA VAL A 86 -0.09 -5.47 -7.71
C VAL A 86 0.71 -6.70 -7.28
N ARG A 87 0.34 -7.90 -7.77
CA ARG A 87 1.15 -9.11 -7.60
C ARG A 87 2.56 -8.95 -8.16
N ARG A 88 2.69 -8.48 -9.42
CA ARG A 88 4.01 -8.24 -10.03
C ARG A 88 4.83 -7.21 -9.27
N LEU A 89 4.19 -6.18 -8.72
CA LEU A 89 4.85 -5.20 -7.86
C LEU A 89 5.38 -5.89 -6.58
N ALA A 90 4.58 -6.73 -5.94
CA ALA A 90 4.98 -7.46 -4.75
C ALA A 90 6.17 -8.39 -5.03
N GLU A 91 6.11 -9.17 -6.10
CA GLU A 91 7.19 -10.07 -6.53
C GLU A 91 8.49 -9.31 -6.80
N LYS A 92 8.42 -8.20 -7.54
CA LYS A 92 9.59 -7.35 -7.79
C LYS A 92 10.22 -6.82 -6.50
N LEU A 93 9.40 -6.43 -5.52
CA LEU A 93 9.90 -5.93 -4.24
C LEU A 93 10.48 -7.03 -3.36
N GLY A 94 10.06 -8.29 -3.53
CA GLY A 94 10.60 -9.41 -2.78
C GLY A 94 12.08 -9.70 -3.02
N GLU A 95 12.67 -9.18 -4.10
CA GLU A 95 14.12 -9.23 -4.31
C GLU A 95 14.88 -8.26 -3.39
N GLU A 96 14.18 -7.26 -2.85
CA GLU A 96 14.76 -6.21 -2.02
C GLU A 96 14.54 -6.45 -0.52
N PHE A 97 13.49 -7.18 -0.13
CA PHE A 97 13.06 -7.42 1.26
C PHE A 97 13.31 -8.84 1.71
#